data_AF-A0A2U0AER7-F1
#
_entry.id   AF-A0A2U0AER7-F1
#
_cell.length_a   1.000
_cell.length_b   1.000
_cell.length_c   1.000
_cell.angle_alpha   90.00
_cell.angle_beta   90.00
_cell.angle_gamma   90.00
#
_symmetry.space_group_name_H-M   'P 1'
#
loop_
_entity.id
_entity.type
_entity.pdbx_description
1 polymer ?
#
loop_
_entity_poly.entity_id
_entity_poly.type
_entity_poly.pdbx_seq_one_letter_code
_entity_poly.pdbx_strand_id
1 'polypeptide(L)'
;MMQANPKLEVGYALPSGEDLTNSRLGFNEILRTLEARTLAFGKPVVLAHGDSHYFRVDKPGLVENGFIPNFTRFENFGSSRVHWVKITVNPKSKHVFKAQPMIIEANR
;
A
#
# COMPACT_ATOMS: atom_id res chain seq x y z
N MET A 1 -3.87 1.50 -10.70
CA MET A 1 -2.72 0.94 -9.99
C MET A 1 -1.54 1.87 -10.25
N MET A 2 -0.73 2.17 -9.23
CA MET A 2 0.47 3.00 -9.36
C MET A 2 1.72 2.11 -9.51
N GLN A 3 2.56 2.33 -10.53
CA GLN A 3 3.87 1.67 -10.64
C GLN A 3 4.95 2.60 -10.11
N ALA A 4 5.10 2.62 -8.79
CA ALA A 4 6.14 3.37 -8.08
C ALA A 4 6.13 2.98 -6.59
N ASN A 5 7.29 3.07 -5.92
CA ASN A 5 7.40 2.83 -4.48
C ASN A 5 7.30 4.14 -3.68
N PRO A 6 6.19 4.39 -2.93
CA PRO A 6 6.05 5.54 -2.04
C PRO A 6 6.87 5.44 -0.74
N LYS A 7 7.71 4.40 -0.60
CA LYS A 7 8.54 4.07 0.57
C LYS A 7 7.74 3.95 1.86
N LEU A 8 6.61 3.24 1.81
CA LEU A 8 5.70 3.03 2.95
C LEU A 8 6.14 1.89 3.87
N GLU A 9 7.20 1.17 3.51
CA GLU A 9 7.92 0.34 4.46
C GLU A 9 8.44 1.29 5.54
N VAL A 10 8.08 1.06 6.81
CA VAL A 10 8.64 1.81 7.94
C VAL A 10 9.04 0.78 9.00
N GLY A 11 10.26 0.91 9.52
CA GLY A 11 10.84 0.01 10.52
C GLY A 11 12.15 0.59 11.05
N TYR A 12 12.76 -0.04 12.05
CA TYR A 12 13.98 0.46 12.72
C TYR A 12 15.16 0.73 11.78
N ALA A 13 15.18 0.11 10.59
CA ALA A 13 16.22 0.30 9.57
C ALA A 13 15.88 1.37 8.52
N LEU A 14 14.72 2.04 8.61
CA LEU A 14 14.27 3.03 7.63
C LEU A 14 14.28 4.44 8.24
N PRO A 15 14.48 5.49 7.42
CA PRO A 15 14.49 6.87 7.90
C PRO A 15 13.20 7.23 8.65
N SER A 16 13.28 8.18 9.58
CA SER A 16 12.13 8.70 10.33
C SER A 16 12.08 10.22 10.27
N GLY A 17 10.93 10.82 10.59
CA GLY A 17 10.76 12.27 10.64
C GLY A 17 11.12 12.97 9.31
N GLU A 18 12.03 13.94 9.39
CA GLU A 18 12.48 14.73 8.25
C GLU A 18 13.21 13.89 7.19
N ASP A 19 14.06 12.94 7.60
CA ASP A 19 14.77 12.08 6.66
C ASP A 19 13.80 11.18 5.87
N LEU A 20 12.73 10.71 6.51
CA LEU A 20 11.66 9.99 5.83
C LEU A 20 10.95 10.87 4.81
N THR A 21 10.63 12.10 5.23
CA THR A 21 9.99 13.11 4.37
C THR A 21 10.87 13.42 3.16
N ASN A 22 12.17 13.60 3.35
CA ASN A 22 13.14 13.83 2.29
C ASN A 22 13.26 12.61 1.36
N SER A 23 13.24 11.40 1.90
CA SER A 23 13.29 10.18 1.10
C SER A 23 12.07 9.99 0.18
N ARG A 24 10.96 10.69 0.49
CA ARG A 24 9.64 10.63 -0.17
C ARG A 24 9.27 11.94 -0.88
N LEU A 25 10.21 12.84 -1.21
CA LEU A 25 9.91 14.17 -1.77
C LEU A 25 8.90 14.16 -2.94
N GLY A 26 8.98 13.19 -3.85
CA GLY A 26 8.02 13.03 -4.96
C GLY A 26 6.65 12.46 -4.59
N PHE A 27 6.47 11.97 -3.37
CA PHE A 27 5.25 11.31 -2.89
C PHE A 27 4.56 12.04 -1.74
N ASN A 28 5.24 12.97 -1.05
CA ASN A 28 4.70 13.61 0.15
C ASN A 28 3.33 14.26 -0.08
N GLU A 29 3.15 14.96 -1.20
CA GLU A 29 1.88 15.64 -1.49
C GLU A 29 0.73 14.64 -1.75
N ILE A 30 0.97 13.60 -2.55
CA ILE A 30 -0.04 12.58 -2.82
C ILE A 30 -0.36 11.76 -1.57
N LEU A 31 0.63 11.46 -0.73
CA LEU A 31 0.43 10.74 0.52
C LEU A 31 -0.34 11.56 1.55
N ARG A 32 -0.06 12.87 1.68
CA ARG A 32 -0.85 13.79 2.52
C ARG A 32 -2.30 13.90 2.03
N THR A 33 -2.48 14.01 0.71
CA THR A 33 -3.83 14.05 0.11
C THR A 33 -4.58 12.75 0.32
N LEU A 34 -3.91 11.61 0.16
CA LEU A 34 -4.48 10.27 0.39
C LEU A 34 -4.91 10.11 1.85
N GLU A 35 -4.07 10.53 2.80
CA GLU A 35 -4.36 10.51 4.23
C GLU A 35 -5.59 11.34 4.56
N ALA A 36 -5.61 12.62 4.18
CA ALA A 36 -6.73 13.52 4.45
C ALA A 36 -8.04 13.00 3.86
N ARG A 37 -8.01 12.50 2.61
CA ARG A 37 -9.20 11.93 1.95
C ARG A 37 -9.65 10.61 2.57
N THR A 38 -8.72 9.77 3.03
CA THR A 38 -9.05 8.51 3.68
C THR A 38 -9.75 8.74 5.02
N LEU A 39 -9.27 9.71 5.80
CA LEU A 39 -9.91 10.12 7.05
C LEU A 39 -11.31 10.70 6.78
N ALA A 40 -11.43 11.61 5.82
CA ALA A 40 -12.72 12.23 5.48
C ALA A 40 -13.73 11.23 4.89
N PHE A 41 -13.27 10.21 4.16
CA PHE A 41 -14.16 9.22 3.55
C PHE A 41 -14.78 8.26 4.56
N GLY A 42 -14.09 7.97 5.66
CA GLY A 42 -14.60 7.14 6.78
C GLY A 42 -14.93 5.68 6.42
N LYS A 43 -14.60 5.24 5.22
CA LYS A 43 -14.84 3.87 4.70
C LYS A 43 -13.53 3.22 4.28
N PRO A 44 -13.48 1.89 4.08
CA PRO A 44 -12.26 1.21 3.65
C PRO A 44 -11.66 1.80 2.36
N VAL A 45 -10.36 2.10 2.39
CA VAL A 45 -9.55 2.62 1.27
C VAL A 45 -8.36 1.72 1.03
N VAL A 46 -8.05 1.49 -0.25
CA VAL A 46 -6.87 0.71 -0.68
C VAL A 46 -5.95 1.56 -1.54
N LEU A 47 -4.65 1.55 -1.25
CA LEU A 47 -3.60 1.94 -2.19
C LEU A 47 -3.06 0.68 -2.88
N ALA A 48 -3.38 0.52 -4.17
CA ALA A 48 -2.84 -0.55 -5.00
C ALA A 48 -1.64 -0.06 -5.82
N HIS A 49 -0.45 -0.57 -5.52
CA HIS A 49 0.80 -0.21 -6.20
C HIS A 49 1.74 -1.40 -6.43
N GLY A 50 2.90 -1.14 -7.05
CA GLY A 50 4.01 -2.10 -7.21
C GLY A 50 5.35 -1.42 -6.94
N ASP A 51 6.42 -1.90 -7.62
CA ASP A 51 7.80 -1.38 -7.67
C ASP A 51 8.84 -2.11 -6.80
N SER A 52 8.55 -2.49 -5.55
CA SER A 52 9.58 -3.18 -4.74
C SER A 52 9.78 -4.65 -5.10
N HIS A 53 8.89 -5.21 -5.92
CA HIS A 53 8.82 -6.62 -6.31
C HIS A 53 8.43 -7.60 -5.18
N TYR A 54 7.98 -7.09 -4.03
CA TYR A 54 7.46 -7.92 -2.95
C TYR A 54 5.93 -7.81 -2.88
N PHE A 55 5.27 -8.97 -2.79
CA PHE A 55 3.85 -9.00 -2.48
C PHE A 55 3.63 -8.65 -1.00
N ARG A 56 2.82 -7.62 -0.74
CA ARG A 56 2.45 -7.19 0.62
C ARG A 56 0.99 -6.79 0.71
N VAL A 57 0.37 -7.16 1.82
CA VAL A 57 -0.95 -6.66 2.23
C VAL A 57 -0.83 -6.25 3.68
N ASP A 58 -0.78 -4.94 3.93
CA ASP A 58 -0.55 -4.38 5.26
C ASP A 58 -1.24 -3.02 5.44
N LYS A 59 -1.02 -2.40 6.60
CA LYS A 59 -1.61 -1.11 6.99
C LYS A 59 -0.50 -0.19 7.49
N PRO A 60 0.33 0.34 6.59
CA PRO A 60 1.44 1.19 6.98
C PRO A 60 0.92 2.55 7.47
N GLY A 61 1.75 3.24 8.25
CA GLY A 61 1.49 4.65 8.53
C GLY A 61 1.70 5.51 7.28
N LEU A 62 0.91 6.57 7.13
CA LEU A 62 1.09 7.53 6.04
C LEU A 62 2.05 8.66 6.46
N VAL A 63 1.58 9.91 6.54
CA VAL A 63 2.47 11.07 6.71
C VAL A 63 2.36 11.63 8.12
N GLU A 64 1.17 12.09 8.52
CA GLU A 64 0.99 12.88 9.75
C GLU A 64 0.36 12.07 10.89
N ASN A 65 -0.63 11.23 10.60
CA ASN A 65 -1.44 10.56 11.63
C ASN A 65 -0.96 9.12 11.91
N GLY A 66 0.12 8.68 11.26
CA GLY A 66 0.60 7.32 11.39
C GLY A 66 -0.41 6.31 10.85
N PHE A 67 -0.71 5.28 11.64
CA PHE A 67 -1.63 4.20 11.25
C PHE A 67 -3.07 4.71 11.12
N ILE A 68 -3.69 4.44 9.96
CA ILE A 68 -5.09 4.78 9.68
C ILE A 68 -5.92 3.49 9.59
N PRO A 69 -6.90 3.25 10.50
CA PRO A 69 -7.60 1.97 10.59
C PRO A 69 -8.31 1.52 9.31
N ASN A 70 -8.84 2.44 8.52
CA ASN A 70 -9.56 2.17 7.27
C ASN A 70 -8.65 2.18 6.03
N PHE A 71 -7.35 2.42 6.16
CA PHE A 71 -6.39 2.34 5.07
C PHE A 71 -5.81 0.92 4.95
N THR A 72 -5.48 0.47 3.74
CA THR A 72 -4.76 -0.78 3.48
C THR A 72 -3.90 -0.60 2.23
N ARG A 73 -2.66 -1.07 2.28
CA ARG A 73 -1.76 -1.09 1.13
C ARG A 73 -1.78 -2.48 0.51
N PHE A 74 -1.96 -2.53 -0.80
CA PHE A 74 -1.78 -3.72 -1.62
C PHE A 74 -0.60 -3.48 -2.56
N GLU A 75 0.47 -4.23 -2.35
CA GLU A 75 1.61 -4.24 -3.24
C GLU A 75 1.65 -5.55 -4.04
N ASN A 76 1.68 -5.45 -5.36
CA ASN A 76 1.67 -6.62 -6.24
C ASN A 76 3.07 -7.26 -6.36
N PHE A 77 3.10 -8.50 -6.85
CA PHE A 77 4.33 -9.16 -7.26
C PHE A 77 5.08 -8.38 -8.36
N GLY A 78 6.41 -8.49 -8.36
CA GLY A 78 7.28 -7.89 -9.37
C GLY A 78 7.75 -8.84 -10.46
N SER A 79 8.63 -8.35 -11.32
CA SER A 79 9.08 -9.06 -12.53
C SER A 79 9.87 -10.33 -12.26
N SER A 80 10.49 -10.48 -11.08
CA SER A 80 11.28 -11.68 -10.73
C SER A 80 10.42 -12.93 -10.56
N ARG A 81 9.14 -12.77 -10.19
CA ARG A 81 8.16 -13.84 -10.02
C ARG A 81 6.82 -13.31 -10.46
N VAL A 82 6.52 -13.46 -11.76
CA VAL A 82 5.33 -12.92 -12.44
C VAL A 82 4.06 -13.65 -11.97
N HIS A 83 3.73 -13.51 -10.70
CA HIS A 83 2.46 -13.88 -10.10
C HIS A 83 1.54 -12.67 -10.15
N TRP A 84 0.31 -12.83 -9.67
CA TRP A 84 -0.66 -11.74 -9.63
C TRP A 84 -1.55 -11.84 -8.40
N VAL A 85 -2.30 -10.80 -8.13
CA VAL A 85 -3.23 -10.74 -7.00
C VAL A 85 -4.64 -10.57 -7.53
N LYS A 86 -5.53 -11.49 -7.17
CA LYS A 86 -6.97 -11.35 -7.39
C LYS A 86 -7.57 -10.54 -6.25
N ILE A 87 -8.17 -9.40 -6.56
CA ILE A 87 -8.88 -8.57 -5.58
C ILE A 87 -10.38 -8.76 -5.77
N THR A 88 -11.07 -9.20 -4.72
CA THR A 88 -12.54 -9.24 -4.67
C THR A 88 -13.04 -8.08 -3.83
N VAL A 89 -14.01 -7.32 -4.37
CA VAL A 89 -14.65 -6.19 -3.69
C VAL A 89 -16.09 -6.57 -3.35
N ASN A 90 -16.42 -6.60 -2.05
CA ASN A 90 -17.79 -6.81 -1.57
C ASN A 90 -18.19 -5.68 -0.60
N PRO A 91 -18.88 -4.64 -1.09
CA PRO A 91 -19.30 -3.50 -0.26
C PRO A 91 -20.24 -3.86 0.90
N LYS A 92 -20.89 -5.03 0.86
CA LYS A 92 -21.79 -5.51 1.91
C LYS A 92 -21.06 -6.27 3.02
N SER A 93 -19.77 -6.57 2.85
CA SER A 93 -18.97 -7.28 3.84
C SER A 93 -18.26 -6.32 4.78
N LYS A 94 -18.05 -6.74 6.05
CA LYS A 94 -17.12 -6.07 6.98
C LYS A 94 -15.67 -6.06 6.45
N HIS A 95 -15.32 -7.02 5.60
CA HIS A 95 -14.05 -7.09 4.90
C HIS A 95 -14.27 -6.77 3.42
N VAL A 96 -14.41 -5.47 3.11
CA VAL A 96 -14.75 -4.98 1.76
C VAL A 96 -13.79 -5.50 0.69
N PHE A 97 -12.50 -5.59 1.02
CA PHE A 97 -11.46 -6.06 0.11
C PHE A 97 -10.90 -7.40 0.57
N LYS A 98 -10.84 -8.37 -0.33
CA LYS A 98 -10.08 -9.62 -0.15
C LYS A 98 -9.03 -9.73 -1.24
N ALA A 99 -7.77 -9.88 -0.84
CA ALA A 99 -6.64 -10.14 -1.71
C ALA A 99 -6.29 -11.62 -1.69
N GLN A 100 -6.21 -12.24 -2.86
CA GLN A 100 -5.78 -13.62 -3.02
C GLN A 100 -4.56 -13.67 -3.95
N PRO A 101 -3.39 -14.13 -3.47
CA PRO A 101 -2.25 -14.40 -4.32
C PRO A 101 -2.57 -15.52 -5.30
N MET A 102 -2.26 -15.29 -6.56
CA MET A 102 -2.43 -16.25 -7.64
C MET A 102 -1.04 -16.65 -8.12
N ILE A 103 -0.56 -17.75 -7.56
CA ILE A 103 0.78 -18.26 -7.79
C ILE A 103 0.77 -19.09 -9.07
N ILE A 104 1.67 -18.75 -9.98
CA ILE A 104 1.92 -19.50 -11.21
C ILE A 104 3.11 -20.42 -10.93
N GLU A 105 2.88 -21.74 -10.93
CA GLU A 105 3.90 -22.72 -10.55
C GLU A 105 5.15 -22.64 -11.44
N ALA A 106 4.98 -22.38 -12.73
CA ALA A 106 6.08 -22.19 -13.67
C ALA A 106 7.00 -20.99 -13.35
N ASN A 107 6.57 -20.09 -12.46
CA ASN A 107 7.28 -18.86 -12.08
C ASN A 107 7.85 -18.92 -10.65
N ARG A 108 7.96 -20.12 -10.04
CA ARG A 108 8.45 -20.29 -8.66
C ARG A 108 9.97 -20.21 -8.51
#